data_AF-A0A401FJ19-F1
#
_entry.id   AF-A0A401FJ19-F1
#
_cell.length_a   1.000
_cell.length_b   1.000
_cell.length_c   1.000
_cell.angle_alpha   90.00
_cell.angle_beta   90.00
_cell.angle_gamma   90.00
#
_symmetry.space_group_name_H-M   'P 1'
#
loop_
_entity.id
_entity.type
_entity.pdbx_description
1 polymer ?
#
loop_
_entity_poly.entity_id
_entity_poly.type
_entity_poly.pdbx_seq_one_letter_code
_entity_poly.pdbx_strand_id
1 'polypeptide(L)'
;MFNFLKASPDAKERVPADQVPKVYKRKQLGVIFATSLTYISYYIIRLIFTTEQAPIMKEYGFTIGQIGLILSTFGIGYGISKLFMGALSDKSNTKIFLATGLYLSSILNAILGFTRDFG
;
A
#
# COMPACT_ATOMS: atom_id res chain seq x y z
N MET A 1 3.07 -23.47 6.36
CA MET A 1 3.53 -22.07 6.22
C MET A 1 3.06 -21.54 4.87
N PHE A 2 2.33 -20.43 4.86
CA PHE A 2 1.48 -19.96 3.75
C PHE A 2 2.20 -19.92 2.39
N ASN A 3 1.75 -20.78 1.47
CA ASN A 3 2.30 -21.00 0.13
C ASN A 3 2.15 -19.77 -0.82
N PHE A 4 1.48 -18.71 -0.34
CA PHE A 4 1.15 -17.50 -1.08
C PHE A 4 2.27 -16.46 -1.08
N LEU A 5 3.22 -16.52 -0.14
CA LEU A 5 4.34 -15.58 0.00
C LEU A 5 5.61 -15.99 -0.78
N LYS A 6 5.59 -17.12 -1.49
CA LYS A 6 6.77 -17.61 -2.21
C LYS A 6 7.16 -16.64 -3.35
N ALA A 7 8.46 -16.38 -3.45
CA ALA A 7 9.08 -15.69 -4.59
C ALA A 7 8.54 -16.25 -5.91
N SER A 8 8.33 -15.37 -6.90
CA SER A 8 7.83 -15.80 -8.22
C SER A 8 8.76 -16.89 -8.73
N PRO A 9 8.24 -18.07 -9.13
CA PRO A 9 9.10 -19.12 -9.67
C PRO A 9 9.88 -18.54 -10.84
N ASP A 10 11.18 -18.84 -10.88
CA ASP A 10 12.04 -18.47 -12.00
C ASP A 10 11.34 -18.85 -13.31
N ALA A 11 11.38 -17.93 -14.28
CA ALA A 11 10.73 -18.13 -15.56
C ALA A 11 11.29 -19.42 -16.21
N LYS A 12 10.46 -20.47 -16.25
CA LYS A 12 10.81 -21.77 -16.86
C LYS A 12 11.15 -21.65 -18.35
N GLU A 13 10.62 -20.63 -19.03
CA GLU A 13 10.98 -20.31 -20.42
C GLU A 13 11.86 -19.05 -20.47
N ARG A 14 13.10 -19.24 -20.89
CA ARG A 14 13.99 -18.13 -21.25
C ARG A 14 13.54 -17.56 -22.60
N VAL A 15 13.31 -16.26 -22.63
CA VAL A 15 13.00 -15.55 -23.88
C VAL A 15 14.20 -15.74 -24.84
N PRO A 16 13.99 -16.10 -26.12
CA PRO A 16 15.08 -16.20 -27.08
C PRO A 16 15.86 -14.89 -27.16
N ALA A 17 17.20 -14.98 -27.26
CA ALA A 17 18.14 -13.87 -27.08
C ALA A 17 17.79 -12.63 -27.93
N ASP A 18 17.29 -12.84 -29.15
CA ASP A 18 16.92 -11.77 -30.09
C ASP A 18 15.71 -10.93 -29.65
N GLN A 19 14.83 -11.48 -28.82
CA GLN A 19 13.60 -10.80 -28.38
C GLN A 19 13.67 -10.24 -26.96
N VAL A 20 14.74 -10.53 -26.23
CA VAL A 20 15.00 -10.01 -24.87
C VAL A 20 14.82 -8.49 -24.77
N PRO A 21 15.44 -7.63 -25.62
CA PRO A 21 15.34 -6.19 -25.44
C PRO A 21 13.91 -5.65 -25.63
N LYS A 22 13.12 -6.23 -26.54
CA LYS A 22 11.73 -5.82 -26.79
C LYS A 22 10.80 -6.25 -25.66
N VAL A 23 10.94 -7.48 -25.18
CA VAL A 23 10.14 -8.01 -24.06
C VAL A 23 10.51 -7.30 -22.75
N TYR A 24 11.80 -7.02 -22.54
CA TYR A 24 12.30 -6.30 -21.38
C TYR A 24 11.73 -4.89 -21.30
N LYS A 25 11.82 -4.08 -22.37
CA LYS A 25 11.23 -2.73 -22.40
C LYS A 25 9.73 -2.73 -22.09
N ARG A 26 8.97 -3.67 -22.68
CA ARG A 26 7.53 -3.79 -22.43
C ARG A 26 7.23 -4.14 -20.97
N LYS A 27 7.96 -5.08 -20.38
CA LYS A 27 7.79 -5.46 -18.97
C LYS A 27 8.22 -4.33 -18.03
N GLN A 28 9.32 -3.64 -18.33
CA GLN A 28 9.81 -2.51 -17.56
C GLN A 28 8.80 -1.36 -17.54
N LEU A 29 8.22 -1.00 -18.70
CA LEU A 29 7.12 -0.04 -18.78
C LEU A 29 5.93 -0.48 -17.93
N GLY A 30 5.52 -1.75 -18.02
CA GLY A 30 4.44 -2.29 -17.20
C GLY A 30 4.71 -2.18 -15.68
N VAL A 31 5.95 -2.44 -15.25
CA VAL A 31 6.35 -2.29 -13.84
C VAL A 31 6.35 -0.84 -13.40
N ILE A 32 6.86 0.08 -14.25
CA ILE A 32 6.86 1.52 -13.96
C ILE A 32 5.42 2.01 -13.81
N PHE A 33 4.54 1.70 -14.77
CA PHE A 33 3.13 2.09 -14.69
C PHE A 33 2.43 1.51 -13.45
N ALA A 34 2.62 0.21 -13.17
CA ALA A 34 2.01 -0.44 -12.01
C ALA A 34 2.50 0.17 -10.69
N THR A 35 3.80 0.45 -10.57
CA THR A 35 4.40 1.05 -9.36
C THR A 35 3.91 2.48 -9.17
N SER A 36 3.87 3.28 -10.25
CA SER A 36 3.35 4.65 -10.21
C SER A 36 1.89 4.69 -9.81
N LEU A 37 1.04 3.84 -10.41
CA LEU A 37 -0.39 3.78 -10.10
C LEU A 37 -0.62 3.36 -8.64
N THR A 38 0.17 2.40 -8.16
CA THR A 38 0.13 1.96 -6.77
C THR A 38 0.53 3.08 -5.82
N TYR A 39 1.61 3.80 -6.12
CA TYR A 39 2.06 4.93 -5.32
C TYR A 39 1.00 6.03 -5.24
N ILE A 40 0.37 6.38 -6.37
CA ILE A 40 -0.74 7.34 -6.41
C ILE A 40 -1.91 6.86 -5.54
N SER A 41 -2.28 5.59 -5.63
CA SER A 41 -3.38 5.00 -4.84
C SER A 41 -3.10 5.08 -3.34
N TYR A 42 -1.88 4.75 -2.91
CA TYR A 42 -1.46 4.91 -1.51
C TYR A 42 -1.48 6.37 -1.05
N TYR A 43 -1.11 7.29 -1.93
CA TYR A 43 -1.14 8.71 -1.61
C TYR A 43 -2.57 9.23 -1.44
N ILE A 44 -3.51 8.80 -2.29
CA ILE A 44 -4.94 9.14 -2.18
C ILE A 44 -5.48 8.68 -0.82
N ILE A 45 -5.22 7.44 -0.42
CA ILE A 45 -5.67 6.89 0.88
C ILE A 45 -5.14 7.74 2.05
N ARG A 46 -3.89 8.20 1.97
CA ARG A 46 -3.31 9.09 2.98
C ARG A 46 -3.95 10.49 2.97
N LEU A 47 -4.27 10.99 1.78
CA LEU A 47 -4.83 12.33 1.61
C LEU A 47 -6.26 12.41 2.12
N ILE A 48 -7.07 11.35 1.98
CA ILE A 48 -8.47 11.30 2.47
C ILE A 48 -8.55 11.73 3.93
N PHE A 49 -7.74 11.16 4.83
CA PHE A 49 -7.78 11.52 6.25
C PHE A 49 -7.33 12.97 6.50
N THR A 50 -6.34 13.45 5.75
CA THR A 50 -5.84 14.83 5.89
C THR A 50 -6.87 15.85 5.41
N THR A 51 -7.66 15.51 4.39
CA THR A 51 -8.74 16.34 3.86
C THR A 51 -9.96 16.32 4.77
N GLU A 52 -10.35 15.14 5.28
CA GLU A 52 -11.55 14.95 6.10
C GLU A 52 -11.34 15.29 7.59
N GLN A 53 -10.11 15.55 8.05
CA GLN A 53 -9.87 15.87 9.47
C GLN A 53 -10.69 17.08 9.97
N ALA A 54 -10.89 18.10 9.14
CA ALA A 54 -11.63 19.30 9.51
C ALA A 54 -13.15 19.07 9.68
N PRO A 55 -13.86 18.41 8.74
CA PRO A 55 -15.24 18.02 8.95
C PRO A 55 -15.40 17.00 10.08
N ILE A 56 -14.51 16.00 10.21
CA ILE A 56 -14.53 15.03 11.32
C ILE A 56 -14.41 15.74 12.68
N MET A 57 -13.51 16.72 12.80
CA MET A 57 -13.40 17.53 14.03
C MET A 57 -14.68 18.29 14.36
N LYS A 58 -15.36 18.83 13.35
CA LYS A 58 -16.57 19.62 13.53
C LYS A 58 -17.79 18.76 13.87
N GLU A 59 -17.88 17.56 13.29
CA GLU A 59 -19.03 16.66 13.42
C GLU A 59 -18.97 15.83 14.70
N TYR A 60 -17.79 15.34 15.09
CA TYR A 60 -17.59 14.54 16.31
C TYR A 60 -17.11 15.38 17.51
N GLY A 61 -16.92 16.69 17.34
CA GLY A 61 -16.45 17.58 18.42
C GLY A 61 -15.01 17.30 18.89
N PHE A 62 -14.19 16.63 18.07
CA PHE A 62 -12.82 16.31 18.45
C PHE A 62 -11.97 17.58 18.61
N THR A 63 -11.19 17.61 19.68
CA THR A 63 -10.18 18.65 19.90
C THR A 63 -8.97 18.44 19.00
N ILE A 64 -8.24 19.52 18.69
CA ILE A 64 -7.00 19.47 17.90
C ILE A 64 -6.00 18.47 18.51
N GLY A 65 -5.94 18.37 19.85
CA GLY A 65 -5.07 17.43 20.56
C GLY A 65 -5.42 15.96 20.31
N GLN A 66 -6.71 15.60 20.22
CA GLN A 66 -7.14 14.23 19.95
C GLN A 66 -6.82 13.80 18.51
N ILE A 67 -7.03 14.67 17.52
CA ILE A 67 -6.62 14.43 16.13
C ILE A 67 -5.08 14.30 16.04
N GLY A 68 -4.35 15.15 16.77
CA GLY A 68 -2.89 15.09 16.86
C GLY A 68 -2.38 13.76 17.43
N LEU A 69 -3.07 13.21 18.43
CA LEU A 69 -2.78 11.88 18.97
C LEU A 69 -3.02 10.78 17.92
N ILE A 70 -4.16 10.81 17.23
CA ILE A 70 -4.47 9.84 16.17
C ILE A 70 -3.40 9.88 15.07
N LEU A 71 -3.06 11.07 14.57
CA LEU A 71 -2.01 11.27 13.56
C LEU A 71 -0.64 10.77 14.03
N SER A 72 -0.31 10.97 15.32
CA SER A 72 0.94 10.47 15.91
C SER A 72 0.98 8.95 15.95
N THR A 73 -0.13 8.30 16.30
CA THR A 73 -0.26 6.84 16.26
C THR A 73 -0.11 6.30 14.83
N PHE A 74 -0.68 6.98 13.82
CA PHE A 74 -0.44 6.65 12.41
C PHE A 74 1.05 6.76 12.04
N GLY A 75 1.74 7.80 12.51
CA GLY A 75 3.17 8.00 12.28
C GLY A 75 4.03 6.89 12.89
N ILE A 76 3.78 6.53 14.14
CA ILE A 76 4.47 5.44 14.85
C ILE A 76 4.18 4.10 14.17
N GLY A 77 2.90 3.81 13.88
CA GLY A 77 2.49 2.61 13.18
C GLY A 77 3.14 2.48 11.80
N TYR A 78 3.27 3.58 11.06
CA TYR A 78 3.98 3.61 9.79
C TYR A 78 5.48 3.35 9.93
N GLY A 79 6.11 3.92 10.96
CA GLY A 79 7.52 3.67 11.28
C GLY A 79 7.79 2.20 11.60
N ILE A 80 6.98 1.60 12.48
CA ILE A 80 7.05 0.18 12.82
C ILE A 80 6.79 -0.68 11.58
N SER A 81 5.74 -0.36 10.82
CA SER A 81 5.39 -1.08 9.59
C SER A 81 6.55 -1.08 8.61
N LYS A 82 7.27 0.05 8.42
CA LYS A 82 8.46 0.11 7.54
C LYS A 82 9.58 -0.82 7.96
N LEU A 83 9.82 -0.99 9.26
CA LEU A 83 10.86 -1.90 9.79
C LEU A 83 10.52 -3.36 9.46
N PHE A 84 9.27 -3.77 9.66
CA PHE A 84 8.81 -5.11 9.32
C PHE A 84 8.67 -5.32 7.80
N MET A 85 8.21 -4.31 7.06
CA MET A 85 8.10 -4.31 5.60
C MET A 85 9.45 -4.60 4.94
N GLY A 86 10.55 -4.01 5.45
CA GLY A 86 11.88 -4.22 4.89
C GLY A 86 12.33 -5.68 5.00
N ALA A 87 12.22 -6.25 6.21
CA ALA A 87 12.59 -7.65 6.45
C ALA A 87 11.66 -8.65 5.73
N LEU A 88 10.37 -8.30 5.58
CA LEU A 88 9.39 -9.14 4.91
C LEU A 88 9.48 -9.02 3.38
N SER A 89 9.81 -7.83 2.84
CA SER A 89 10.00 -7.56 1.42
C SER A 89 11.21 -8.30 0.86
N ASP A 90 12.30 -8.43 1.61
CA ASP A 90 13.49 -9.19 1.19
C ASP A 90 13.22 -10.69 0.99
N LYS A 91 12.19 -11.24 1.66
CA LYS A 91 11.81 -12.66 1.55
C LYS A 91 10.56 -12.91 0.70
N SER A 92 9.86 -11.86 0.24
CA SER A 92 8.55 -11.98 -0.40
C SER A 92 8.55 -11.53 -1.85
N ASN A 93 7.74 -12.19 -2.69
CA ASN A 93 7.53 -11.74 -4.07
C ASN A 93 6.96 -10.32 -4.08
N THR A 94 7.72 -9.35 -4.62
CA THR A 94 7.35 -7.92 -4.63
C THR A 94 5.96 -7.68 -5.23
N LYS A 95 5.52 -8.48 -6.22
CA LYS A 95 4.16 -8.34 -6.79
C LYS A 95 3.07 -8.74 -5.82
N ILE A 96 3.26 -9.85 -5.11
CA ILE A 96 2.26 -10.36 -4.16
C ILE A 96 2.21 -9.42 -2.96
N PHE A 97 3.37 -8.99 -2.47
CA PHE A 97 3.48 -8.03 -1.38
C PHE A 97 2.75 -6.71 -1.68
N LEU A 98 3.01 -6.15 -2.86
CA LEU A 98 2.39 -4.90 -3.29
C LEU A 98 0.87 -5.05 -3.46
N ALA A 99 0.40 -6.15 -4.06
CA ALA A 99 -1.02 -6.41 -4.25
C ALA A 99 -1.75 -6.62 -2.92
N THR A 100 -1.22 -7.46 -2.02
CA THR A 100 -1.85 -7.72 -0.71
C THR A 100 -1.88 -6.47 0.15
N GLY A 101 -0.82 -5.65 0.12
CA GLY A 101 -0.80 -4.36 0.80
C GLY A 101 -1.89 -3.42 0.29
N LEU A 102 -2.08 -3.33 -1.04
CA LEU A 102 -3.07 -2.44 -1.64
C LEU A 102 -4.49 -2.91 -1.32
N TYR A 103 -4.76 -4.21 -1.42
CA TYR A 103 -6.06 -4.78 -1.06
C TYR A 103 -6.39 -4.55 0.42
N LEU A 104 -5.44 -4.79 1.32
CA LEU A 104 -5.66 -4.57 2.75
C LEU A 104 -5.92 -3.10 3.06
N SER A 105 -5.14 -2.18 2.47
CA SER A 105 -5.37 -0.74 2.62
C SER A 105 -6.72 -0.30 2.04
N SER A 106 -7.15 -0.85 0.91
CA SER A 106 -8.46 -0.54 0.33
C SER A 106 -9.62 -1.05 1.19
N ILE A 107 -9.50 -2.24 1.78
CA ILE A 107 -10.52 -2.81 2.68
C ILE A 107 -10.61 -1.97 3.96
N LEU A 108 -9.48 -1.63 4.57
CA LEU A 108 -9.46 -0.79 5.77
C LEU A 108 -10.02 0.61 5.49
N ASN A 109 -9.69 1.21 4.34
CA ASN A 109 -10.22 2.51 3.96
C ASN A 109 -11.74 2.45 3.68
N ALA A 110 -12.23 1.36 3.05
CA ALA A 110 -13.65 1.14 2.88
C ALA A 110 -14.37 0.99 4.23
N ILE A 111 -13.82 0.21 5.16
CA ILE A 111 -14.37 0.07 6.52
C ILE A 111 -14.45 1.45 7.19
N LEU A 112 -13.37 2.24 7.17
CA LEU A 112 -13.37 3.60 7.73
C LEU A 112 -14.41 4.52 7.08
N GLY A 113 -14.64 4.40 5.77
CA GLY A 113 -15.68 5.16 5.06
C GLY A 113 -17.11 4.70 5.36
N PHE A 114 -17.30 3.45 5.75
CA PHE A 114 -18.61 2.92 6.18
C PHE A 114 -18.88 3.13 7.67
N THR A 115 -17.84 3.38 8.48
CA THR A 115 -18.00 3.68 9.91
C THR A 115 -18.58 5.09 10.08
N ARG A 116 -19.89 5.16 10.35
CA ARG A 116 -20.65 6.39 10.62
C ARG A 116 -20.76 6.74 12.11
N ASP A 117 -20.17 5.94 12.99
CA ASP A 117 -20.25 6.12 14.44
C ASP A 117 -18.90 5.80 15.10
N PHE A 118 -18.27 6.83 15.67
CA PHE A 118 -17.30 6.67 16.74
C PHE A 118 -18.09 6.79 18.04
N GLY A 119 -18.55 5.64 18.56
CA GLY A 119 -19.11 5.56 19.91
C GLY A 119 -18.10 5.94 20.98
#